data_AF-A0A6P2F600-F1
#
_entry.id   AF-A0A6P2F600-F1
#
_cell.length_a   1.000
_cell.length_b   1.000
_cell.length_c   1.000
_cell.angle_alpha   90.00
_cell.angle_beta   90.00
_cell.angle_gamma   90.00
#
_symmetry.space_group_name_H-M   'P 1'
#
loop_
_entity.id
_entity.type
_entity.pdbx_description
1 polymer ?
#
loop_
_entity_poly.entity_id
_entity_poly.type
_entity_poly.pdbx_seq_one_letter_code
_entity_poly.pdbx_strand_id
1 'polypeptide(L)'
;MAGVYMDSDSCHDAIRRGDSIKMKKFELFRGQRQVVEDAINMNGGRDFRYASKELRGDYQLCARAISDRAGFLQMERHSPVLNNGFNLQYASNELKADQGLFETAMMNCSSHSAYGFGLQKFPSSIREDKDLMLRFHNKHGNCFPFVGKKLQADKEFVHHVLNTEGWQIQYASDQIKDDKDMVLHALANSPTAYRHCSERLQGDKEVCLRAIEHEPHYTRHFPTALQDEIGKEDPVAYLTKAVNAEKLMDKLNMKLAPKAETRQQSMKMKI
;
A
#
# COMPACT_ATOMS: atom_id res chain seq x y z
N MET A 1 42.16 32.93 4.25
CA MET A 1 41.70 32.07 5.37
C MET A 1 42.22 30.67 5.11
N ALA A 2 43.19 30.21 5.90
CA ALA A 2 43.73 28.87 5.80
C ALA A 2 42.61 27.84 6.05
N GLY A 3 42.30 27.02 5.06
CA GLY A 3 41.42 25.88 5.26
C GLY A 3 42.11 24.95 6.25
N VAL A 4 41.54 24.80 7.44
CA VAL A 4 42.00 23.79 8.40
C VAL A 4 41.78 22.44 7.73
N TYR A 5 42.86 21.85 7.22
CA TYR A 5 42.86 20.48 6.74
C TYR A 5 42.63 19.60 7.97
N MET A 6 41.47 18.95 8.02
CA MET A 6 41.20 17.92 9.00
C MET A 6 41.91 16.65 8.54
N ASP A 7 42.67 16.01 9.42
CA ASP A 7 43.22 14.67 9.17
C ASP A 7 42.23 13.58 9.60
N SER A 8 42.59 12.31 9.36
CA SER A 8 41.71 11.17 9.67
C SER A 8 41.43 11.05 11.17
N ASP A 9 42.43 11.26 12.03
CA ASP A 9 42.27 11.12 13.48
C ASP A 9 41.34 12.21 14.05
N SER A 10 41.54 13.45 13.60
CA SER A 10 40.67 14.59 13.91
C SER A 10 39.24 14.36 13.42
N CYS A 11 39.06 13.64 12.30
CA CYS A 11 37.76 13.27 11.77
C CYS A 11 37.03 12.30 12.72
N HIS A 12 37.71 11.23 13.14
CA HIS A 12 37.13 10.27 14.10
C HIS A 12 36.80 10.94 15.45
N ASP A 13 37.67 11.82 15.96
CA ASP A 13 37.41 12.57 17.19
C ASP A 13 36.25 13.57 17.08
N ALA A 14 36.05 14.16 15.91
CA ALA A 14 34.89 15.00 15.67
C ALA A 14 33.59 14.17 15.68
N ILE A 15 33.58 13.01 15.05
CA ILE A 15 32.42 12.09 15.05
C ILE A 15 32.12 11.57 16.45
N ARG A 16 33.14 11.19 17.24
CA ARG A 16 32.97 10.78 18.65
C ARG A 16 32.36 11.88 19.52
N ARG A 17 32.54 13.15 19.15
CA ARG A 17 31.90 14.31 19.80
C ARG A 17 30.47 14.59 19.31
N GLY A 18 29.95 13.79 18.38
CA GLY A 18 28.59 13.89 17.85
C GLY A 18 28.47 14.68 16.54
N ASP A 19 29.59 15.02 15.89
CA ASP A 19 29.52 15.69 14.60
C ASP A 19 29.06 14.73 13.50
N SER A 20 28.06 15.18 12.73
CA SER A 20 27.54 14.41 11.59
C SER A 20 28.38 14.62 10.33
N ILE A 21 28.58 13.54 9.57
CA ILE A 21 29.28 13.57 8.28
C ILE A 21 28.54 14.37 7.18
N LYS A 22 27.35 14.91 7.49
CA LYS A 22 26.66 15.92 6.67
C LYS A 22 27.46 17.22 6.54
N MET A 23 28.30 17.56 7.52
CA MET A 23 29.01 18.83 7.54
C MET A 23 30.08 18.87 6.44
N LYS A 24 30.30 20.04 5.86
CA LYS A 24 31.24 20.24 4.74
C LYS A 24 32.66 19.77 5.05
N LYS A 25 33.11 19.90 6.30
CA LYS A 25 34.45 19.46 6.73
C LYS A 25 34.69 17.95 6.54
N PHE A 26 33.65 17.12 6.47
CA PHE A 26 33.75 15.68 6.28
C PHE A 26 33.61 15.23 4.81
N GLU A 27 33.49 16.15 3.85
CA GLU A 27 33.16 15.83 2.46
C GLU A 27 34.12 14.81 1.83
N LEU A 28 35.43 14.95 2.10
CA LEU A 28 36.48 14.05 1.60
C LEU A 28 36.51 12.68 2.31
N PHE A 29 35.84 12.55 3.45
CA PHE A 29 35.86 11.35 4.30
C PHE A 29 34.65 10.45 4.11
N ARG A 30 33.64 10.89 3.34
CA ARG A 30 32.41 10.12 3.07
C ARG A 30 32.63 8.82 2.29
N GLY A 31 33.80 8.64 1.69
CA GLY A 31 34.24 7.40 1.04
C GLY A 31 35.03 6.46 1.95
N GLN A 32 35.34 6.86 3.18
CA GLN A 32 36.10 6.04 4.11
C GLN A 32 35.14 5.21 4.96
N ARG A 33 35.22 3.88 4.79
CA ARG A 33 34.29 2.93 5.42
C ARG A 33 34.22 3.11 6.94
N GLN A 34 35.37 3.22 7.61
CA GLN A 34 35.43 3.36 9.07
C GLN A 34 34.81 4.68 9.55
N VAL A 35 35.02 5.78 8.82
CA VAL A 35 34.42 7.08 9.15
C VAL A 35 32.89 7.00 9.08
N VAL A 36 32.36 6.38 8.02
CA VAL A 36 30.91 6.20 7.86
C VAL A 36 30.35 5.27 8.94
N GLU A 37 31.06 4.19 9.27
CA GLU A 37 30.68 3.26 10.32
C GLU A 37 30.63 3.94 11.69
N ASP A 38 31.67 4.68 12.07
CA ASP A 38 31.72 5.45 13.31
C ASP A 38 30.58 6.47 13.38
N ALA A 39 30.29 7.14 12.27
CA ALA A 39 29.22 8.12 12.18
C ALA A 39 27.84 7.47 12.40
N ILE A 40 27.59 6.31 11.79
CA ILE A 40 26.36 5.53 12.01
C ILE A 40 26.25 5.15 13.49
N ASN A 41 27.31 4.63 14.09
CA ASN A 41 27.30 4.18 15.49
C ASN A 41 27.11 5.32 16.50
N MET A 42 27.68 6.50 16.23
CA MET A 42 27.62 7.63 17.16
C MET A 42 26.36 8.49 16.99
N ASN A 43 25.93 8.72 15.75
CA ASN A 43 24.85 9.66 15.43
C ASN A 43 23.53 8.97 14.99
N GLY A 44 23.55 7.65 14.91
CA GLY A 44 22.50 6.79 14.35
C GLY A 44 22.55 6.68 12.83
N GLY A 45 21.77 5.74 12.28
CA GLY A 45 21.79 5.37 10.86
C GLY A 45 21.47 6.49 9.84
N ARG A 46 21.04 7.68 10.29
CA ARG A 46 20.78 8.83 9.41
C ARG A 46 22.02 9.30 8.66
N ASP A 47 23.20 9.10 9.20
CA ASP A 47 24.45 9.52 8.55
C ASP A 47 24.79 8.67 7.31
N PHE A 48 24.24 7.46 7.20
CA PHE A 48 24.39 6.59 6.02
C PHE A 48 24.02 7.27 4.71
N ARG A 49 23.06 8.22 4.72
CA ARG A 49 22.65 8.94 3.51
C ARG A 49 23.75 9.80 2.87
N TYR A 50 24.77 10.17 3.65
CA TYR A 50 25.89 11.00 3.21
C TYR A 50 27.10 10.17 2.78
N ALA A 51 27.08 8.85 2.99
CA ALA A 51 28.13 7.97 2.52
C ALA A 51 28.26 8.03 0.99
N SER A 52 29.46 7.71 0.50
CA SER A 52 29.74 7.62 -0.93
C SER A 52 28.78 6.64 -1.62
N LYS A 53 28.62 6.78 -2.93
CA LYS A 53 27.75 5.87 -3.71
C LYS A 53 28.17 4.41 -3.53
N GLU A 54 29.48 4.14 -3.46
CA GLU A 54 30.05 2.81 -3.24
C GLU A 54 29.67 2.26 -1.86
N LEU A 55 29.88 3.04 -0.79
CA LEU A 55 29.56 2.61 0.58
C LEU A 55 28.05 2.46 0.82
N ARG A 56 27.20 3.12 0.04
CA ARG A 56 25.75 2.86 0.07
C ARG A 56 25.34 1.53 -0.57
N GLY A 57 26.29 0.83 -1.21
CA GLY A 57 26.16 -0.56 -1.64
C GLY A 57 26.79 -1.58 -0.68
N ASP A 58 27.41 -1.14 0.42
CA ASP A 58 27.95 -2.05 1.45
C ASP A 58 26.78 -2.59 2.29
N TYR A 59 26.56 -3.92 2.19
CA TYR A 59 25.49 -4.62 2.90
C TYR A 59 25.60 -4.44 4.42
N GLN A 60 26.80 -4.54 4.99
CA GLN A 60 26.99 -4.46 6.44
C GLN A 60 26.74 -3.05 6.96
N LEU A 61 27.22 -2.02 6.25
CA LEU A 61 26.92 -0.63 6.59
C LEU A 61 25.42 -0.34 6.47
N CYS A 62 24.77 -0.85 5.42
CA CYS A 62 23.34 -0.69 5.23
C CYS A 62 22.54 -1.39 6.33
N ALA A 63 22.81 -2.67 6.58
CA ALA A 63 22.20 -3.46 7.65
C ALA A 63 22.36 -2.77 9.00
N ARG A 64 23.55 -2.24 9.29
CA ARG A 64 23.79 -1.45 10.50
C ARG A 64 22.94 -0.19 10.52
N ALA A 65 22.93 0.59 9.44
CA ALA A 65 22.13 1.80 9.37
C ALA A 65 20.62 1.58 9.54
N ILE A 66 20.09 0.40 9.20
CA ILE A 66 18.67 0.06 9.39
C ILE A 66 18.38 -0.58 10.75
N SER A 67 19.30 -1.39 11.28
CA SER A 67 19.13 -2.15 12.51
C SER A 67 19.54 -1.37 13.76
N ASP A 68 20.35 -0.32 13.61
CA ASP A 68 21.00 0.34 14.73
C ASP A 68 19.96 1.00 15.65
N ARG A 69 19.67 0.36 16.78
CA ARG A 69 19.21 1.03 17.98
C ARG A 69 20.43 1.74 18.57
N ALA A 70 20.86 2.87 18.01
CA ALA A 70 22.01 3.59 18.55
C ALA A 70 21.80 3.80 20.07
N GLY A 71 22.59 3.08 20.88
CA GLY A 71 22.83 3.33 22.30
C GLY A 71 21.61 3.43 23.24
N PHE A 72 20.75 2.41 23.35
CA PHE A 72 19.75 2.36 24.44
C PHE A 72 20.35 1.99 25.83
N LEU A 73 21.62 2.31 26.07
CA LEU A 73 22.27 2.17 27.39
C LEU A 73 23.01 3.42 27.87
N GLN A 74 23.20 4.46 27.04
CA GLN A 74 23.82 5.70 27.49
C GLN A 74 23.28 6.90 26.71
N MET A 75 22.22 7.54 27.23
CA MET A 75 21.99 9.00 27.25
C MET A 75 20.49 9.34 27.32
N GLU A 76 20.04 9.77 28.50
CA GLU A 76 18.70 10.27 28.81
C GLU A 76 18.34 11.62 28.16
N ARG A 77 18.86 12.01 26.98
CA ARG A 77 18.65 13.39 26.51
C ARG A 77 18.02 13.64 25.15
N HIS A 78 17.95 12.70 24.20
CA HIS A 78 17.23 12.98 22.96
C HIS A 78 16.32 11.82 22.52
N SER A 79 15.08 12.20 22.22
CA SER A 79 13.96 11.36 21.79
C SER A 79 14.40 10.17 20.91
N PRO A 80 13.92 8.94 21.18
CA PRO A 80 14.28 7.78 20.39
C PRO A 80 13.88 8.05 18.95
N VAL A 81 14.86 8.18 18.05
CA VAL A 81 14.58 8.26 16.62
C VAL A 81 14.19 6.86 16.17
N LEU A 82 12.90 6.56 16.38
CA LEU A 82 12.20 5.29 16.17
C LEU A 82 12.09 4.89 14.69
N ASN A 83 13.03 5.27 13.82
CA ASN A 83 12.81 5.09 12.40
C ASN A 83 14.04 4.91 11.50
N ASN A 84 14.90 3.94 11.85
CA ASN A 84 16.09 3.61 11.05
C ASN A 84 15.79 2.78 9.78
N GLY A 85 14.59 2.18 9.68
CA GLY A 85 14.16 1.49 8.46
C GLY A 85 14.19 2.36 7.19
N PHE A 86 13.98 3.69 7.31
CA PHE A 86 14.02 4.60 6.17
C PHE A 86 15.40 4.77 5.57
N ASN A 87 16.46 4.34 6.26
CA ASN A 87 17.81 4.47 5.74
C ASN A 87 18.05 3.56 4.53
N LEU A 88 17.26 2.48 4.38
CA LEU A 88 17.30 1.62 3.20
C LEU A 88 16.99 2.37 1.90
N GLN A 89 16.24 3.48 1.95
CA GLN A 89 15.97 4.31 0.77
C GLN A 89 17.25 4.93 0.16
N TYR A 90 18.33 5.02 0.94
CA TYR A 90 19.60 5.58 0.50
C TYR A 90 20.55 4.51 -0.05
N ALA A 91 20.26 3.23 0.18
CA ALA A 91 21.09 2.13 -0.30
C ALA A 91 21.12 2.07 -1.83
N SER A 92 22.04 1.24 -2.36
CA SER A 92 22.07 0.92 -3.78
C SER A 92 20.76 0.24 -4.24
N ASN A 93 20.53 0.18 -5.55
CA ASN A 93 19.31 -0.43 -6.07
C ASN A 93 19.26 -1.93 -5.78
N GLU A 94 20.41 -2.59 -5.76
CA GLU A 94 20.58 -4.01 -5.43
C GLU A 94 20.15 -4.26 -3.98
N LEU A 95 20.64 -3.45 -3.02
CA LEU A 95 20.27 -3.60 -1.61
C LEU A 95 18.81 -3.23 -1.34
N LYS A 96 18.21 -2.31 -2.11
CA LYS A 96 16.76 -2.04 -2.03
C LYS A 96 15.92 -3.20 -2.54
N ALA A 97 16.47 -4.05 -3.42
CA ALA A 97 15.79 -5.25 -3.88
C ALA A 97 15.94 -6.43 -2.92
N ASP A 98 16.79 -6.31 -1.89
CA ASP A 98 17.01 -7.34 -0.90
C ASP A 98 15.81 -7.44 0.06
N GLN A 99 15.15 -8.60 0.03
CA GLN A 99 13.97 -8.85 0.85
C GLN A 99 14.30 -8.89 2.34
N GLY A 100 15.46 -9.40 2.74
CA GLY A 100 15.86 -9.48 4.15
C GLY A 100 16.13 -8.10 4.76
N LEU A 101 16.81 -7.23 4.01
CA LEU A 101 16.98 -5.82 4.40
C LEU A 101 15.63 -5.09 4.43
N PHE A 102 14.75 -5.34 3.45
CA PHE A 102 13.41 -4.77 3.45
C PHE A 102 12.62 -5.20 4.69
N GLU A 103 12.58 -6.49 5.01
CA GLU A 103 11.88 -7.00 6.18
C GLU A 103 12.46 -6.42 7.47
N THR A 104 13.79 -6.38 7.58
CA THR A 104 14.48 -5.79 8.74
C THR A 104 14.12 -4.31 8.92
N ALA A 105 14.14 -3.56 7.83
CA ALA A 105 13.89 -2.12 7.82
C ALA A 105 12.42 -1.78 8.08
N MET A 106 11.51 -2.45 7.37
CA MET A 106 10.13 -2.02 7.26
C MET A 106 9.22 -2.76 8.22
N MET A 107 9.45 -4.06 8.48
CA MET A 107 8.58 -4.82 9.39
C MET A 107 8.83 -4.44 10.86
N ASN A 108 10.05 -4.05 11.25
CA ASN A 108 10.38 -3.79 12.66
C ASN A 108 10.27 -2.32 13.07
N CYS A 109 9.73 -1.47 12.21
CA CYS A 109 9.53 -0.06 12.51
C CYS A 109 8.25 0.16 13.36
N SER A 110 8.25 1.23 14.16
CA SER A 110 7.16 1.58 15.10
C SER A 110 6.29 2.75 14.63
N SER A 111 6.60 3.38 13.50
CA SER A 111 5.97 4.64 13.06
C SER A 111 5.10 4.52 11.80
N HIS A 112 3.78 4.57 12.00
CA HIS A 112 2.73 4.54 10.97
C HIS A 112 2.86 5.63 9.89
N SER A 113 3.46 6.79 10.19
CA SER A 113 3.52 7.93 9.26
C SER A 113 4.51 7.77 8.12
N ALA A 114 5.41 6.80 8.21
CA ALA A 114 6.54 6.72 7.30
C ALA A 114 6.36 5.63 6.22
N TYR A 115 5.49 4.64 6.46
CA TYR A 115 5.35 3.43 5.64
C TYR A 115 4.93 3.68 4.19
N GLY A 116 3.98 4.57 3.98
CA GLY A 116 3.47 4.82 2.63
C GLY A 116 4.51 5.49 1.72
N PHE A 117 5.09 6.60 2.17
CA PHE A 117 6.07 7.35 1.38
C PHE A 117 7.43 6.67 1.23
N GLY A 118 7.73 5.67 2.07
CA GLY A 118 8.93 4.84 1.95
C GLY A 118 8.82 3.80 0.85
N LEU A 119 7.68 3.10 0.77
CA LEU A 119 7.47 1.99 -0.17
C LEU A 119 7.73 2.39 -1.62
N GLN A 120 7.29 3.56 -2.07
CA GLN A 120 7.52 4.05 -3.44
C GLN A 120 9.00 4.13 -3.87
N LYS A 121 9.95 4.11 -2.91
CA LYS A 121 11.40 4.15 -3.21
C LYS A 121 11.99 2.77 -3.51
N PHE A 122 11.22 1.71 -3.30
CA PHE A 122 11.62 0.33 -3.54
C PHE A 122 11.33 -0.12 -4.98
N PRO A 123 12.16 -1.01 -5.54
CA PRO A 123 11.97 -1.55 -6.87
C PRO A 123 10.67 -2.37 -6.97
N SER A 124 10.21 -2.61 -8.20
CA SER A 124 9.03 -3.46 -8.46
C SER A 124 9.20 -4.87 -7.91
N SER A 125 10.42 -5.41 -7.85
CA SER A 125 10.70 -6.72 -7.24
C SER A 125 10.24 -6.83 -5.78
N ILE A 126 10.19 -5.71 -5.04
CA ILE A 126 9.61 -5.64 -3.69
C ILE A 126 8.13 -5.30 -3.76
N ARG A 127 7.76 -4.25 -4.51
CA ARG A 127 6.39 -3.71 -4.53
C ARG A 127 5.37 -4.59 -5.27
N GLU A 128 5.83 -5.60 -6.00
CA GLU A 128 5.02 -6.58 -6.71
C GLU A 128 5.16 -8.00 -6.14
N ASP A 129 5.94 -8.16 -5.07
CA ASP A 129 5.95 -9.39 -4.29
C ASP A 129 4.68 -9.43 -3.45
N LYS A 130 3.74 -10.27 -3.88
CA LYS A 130 2.43 -10.43 -3.26
C LYS A 130 2.54 -10.85 -1.80
N ASP A 131 3.32 -11.88 -1.50
CA ASP A 131 3.41 -12.44 -0.15
C ASP A 131 4.07 -11.45 0.79
N LEU A 132 5.11 -10.76 0.34
CA LEU A 132 5.78 -9.71 1.11
C LEU A 132 4.85 -8.53 1.39
N MET A 133 4.09 -8.07 0.39
CA MET A 133 3.15 -6.96 0.56
C MET A 133 1.94 -7.35 1.41
N LEU A 134 1.46 -8.59 1.37
CA LEU A 134 0.42 -9.08 2.27
C LEU A 134 0.92 -9.15 3.73
N ARG A 135 2.14 -9.64 3.96
CA ARG A 135 2.76 -9.61 5.31
C ARG A 135 2.88 -8.17 5.82
N PHE A 136 3.32 -7.26 4.96
CA PHE A 136 3.46 -5.85 5.29
C PHE A 136 2.11 -5.20 5.60
N HIS A 137 1.09 -5.43 4.76
CA HIS A 137 -0.28 -4.96 4.97
C HIS A 137 -0.85 -5.42 6.30
N ASN A 138 -0.73 -6.71 6.61
CA ASN A 138 -1.24 -7.28 7.85
C ASN A 138 -0.59 -6.69 9.10
N LYS A 139 0.67 -6.24 9.00
CA LYS A 139 1.41 -5.68 10.13
C LYS A 139 1.20 -4.19 10.30
N HIS A 140 1.13 -3.43 9.22
CA HIS A 140 1.19 -1.95 9.25
C HIS A 140 -0.01 -1.24 8.63
N GLY A 141 -0.83 -1.94 7.83
CA GLY A 141 -1.93 -1.38 7.06
C GLY A 141 -1.50 -0.50 5.87
N ASN A 142 -2.48 -0.08 5.08
CA ASN A 142 -2.43 0.97 4.05
C ASN A 142 -1.20 0.94 3.10
N CYS A 143 -0.83 -0.24 2.58
CA CYS A 143 0.26 -0.36 1.62
C CYS A 143 -0.20 -0.31 0.15
N PHE A 144 -1.50 -0.51 -0.09
CA PHE A 144 -2.11 -0.59 -1.42
C PHE A 144 -1.81 0.62 -2.35
N PRO A 145 -1.78 1.89 -1.88
CA PRO A 145 -1.40 3.00 -2.77
C PRO A 145 0.01 2.86 -3.37
N PHE A 146 0.88 2.04 -2.78
CA PHE A 146 2.31 1.99 -3.10
C PHE A 146 2.75 0.70 -3.79
N VAL A 147 1.89 -0.33 -3.84
CA VAL A 147 2.19 -1.57 -4.58
C VAL A 147 2.26 -1.31 -6.09
N GLY A 148 2.89 -2.21 -6.83
CA GLY A 148 2.93 -2.10 -8.29
C GLY A 148 1.57 -2.34 -8.94
N LYS A 149 1.40 -1.86 -10.17
CA LYS A 149 0.14 -1.99 -10.93
C LYS A 149 -0.32 -3.44 -11.08
N LYS A 150 0.63 -4.39 -11.12
CA LYS A 150 0.34 -5.82 -11.16
C LYS A 150 -0.49 -6.26 -9.95
N LEU A 151 -0.09 -5.86 -8.73
CA LEU A 151 -0.85 -6.19 -7.52
C LEU A 151 -2.13 -5.37 -7.40
N GLN A 152 -2.18 -4.15 -7.93
CA GLN A 152 -3.42 -3.37 -7.97
C GLN A 152 -4.52 -4.01 -8.83
N ALA A 153 -4.14 -4.89 -9.76
CA ALA A 153 -5.04 -5.68 -10.58
C ALA A 153 -5.16 -7.15 -10.12
N ASP A 154 -4.43 -7.57 -9.09
CA ASP A 154 -4.45 -8.96 -8.59
C ASP A 154 -5.66 -9.16 -7.66
N LYS A 155 -6.68 -9.87 -8.15
CA LYS A 155 -7.95 -10.08 -7.43
C LYS A 155 -7.77 -10.61 -6.01
N GLU A 156 -6.85 -11.56 -5.81
CA GLU A 156 -6.63 -12.17 -4.50
C GLU A 156 -5.95 -11.20 -3.53
N PHE A 157 -4.93 -10.46 -3.99
CA PHE A 157 -4.30 -9.40 -3.20
C PHE A 157 -5.31 -8.33 -2.82
N VAL A 158 -6.08 -7.83 -3.80
CA VAL A 158 -7.07 -6.78 -3.56
C VAL A 158 -8.17 -7.27 -2.62
N HIS A 159 -8.70 -8.47 -2.83
CA HIS A 159 -9.69 -9.06 -1.92
C HIS A 159 -9.17 -9.11 -0.48
N HIS A 160 -7.92 -9.53 -0.27
CA HIS A 160 -7.32 -9.55 1.07
C HIS A 160 -7.26 -8.15 1.70
N VAL A 161 -6.85 -7.14 0.94
CA VAL A 161 -6.76 -5.76 1.44
C VAL A 161 -8.15 -5.18 1.76
N LEU A 162 -9.14 -5.45 0.91
CA LEU A 162 -10.51 -4.98 1.09
C LEU A 162 -11.22 -5.59 2.30
N ASN A 163 -10.79 -6.78 2.74
CA ASN A 163 -11.32 -7.45 3.93
C ASN A 163 -11.09 -6.65 5.23
N THR A 164 -10.07 -5.80 5.27
CA THR A 164 -9.80 -4.93 6.44
C THR A 164 -10.26 -3.50 6.23
N GLU A 165 -10.16 -2.98 5.00
CA GLU A 165 -10.38 -1.56 4.70
C GLU A 165 -10.98 -1.39 3.29
N GLY A 166 -12.29 -1.59 3.16
CA GLY A 166 -12.99 -1.56 1.87
C GLY A 166 -12.82 -0.26 1.04
N TRP A 167 -12.54 0.87 1.70
CA TRP A 167 -12.30 2.16 1.04
C TRP A 167 -11.02 2.17 0.18
N GLN A 168 -10.11 1.22 0.39
CA GLN A 168 -8.87 1.10 -0.39
C GLN A 168 -9.09 0.64 -1.83
N ILE A 169 -10.31 0.24 -2.22
CA ILE A 169 -10.64 -0.08 -3.63
C ILE A 169 -10.33 1.08 -4.58
N GLN A 170 -10.22 2.32 -4.08
CA GLN A 170 -9.78 3.48 -4.85
C GLN A 170 -8.40 3.32 -5.51
N TYR A 171 -7.54 2.47 -4.95
CA TYR A 171 -6.19 2.19 -5.47
C TYR A 171 -6.14 0.97 -6.40
N ALA A 172 -7.25 0.24 -6.53
CA ALA A 172 -7.34 -0.91 -7.42
C ALA A 172 -7.36 -0.47 -8.89
N SER A 173 -7.08 -1.41 -9.79
CA SER A 173 -7.20 -1.16 -11.23
C SER A 173 -8.65 -0.88 -11.63
N ASP A 174 -8.85 -0.22 -12.78
CA ASP A 174 -10.19 0.07 -13.29
C ASP A 174 -11.01 -1.21 -13.53
N GLN A 175 -10.35 -2.31 -13.90
CA GLN A 175 -11.03 -3.62 -14.03
C GLN A 175 -11.58 -4.12 -12.70
N ILE A 176 -10.86 -3.93 -11.59
CA ILE A 176 -11.33 -4.31 -10.25
C ILE A 176 -12.43 -3.38 -9.76
N LYS A 177 -12.32 -2.06 -10.05
CA LYS A 177 -13.35 -1.07 -9.73
C LYS A 177 -14.64 -1.25 -10.55
N ASP A 178 -14.57 -1.96 -11.67
CA ASP A 178 -15.73 -2.39 -12.48
C ASP A 178 -16.17 -3.83 -12.19
N ASP A 179 -15.49 -4.55 -11.28
CA ASP A 179 -15.88 -5.89 -10.87
C ASP A 179 -16.92 -5.81 -9.74
N LYS A 180 -18.17 -6.22 -10.07
CA LYS A 180 -19.31 -6.13 -9.14
C LYS A 180 -19.05 -6.89 -7.84
N ASP A 181 -18.44 -8.07 -7.88
CA ASP A 181 -18.22 -8.88 -6.69
C ASP A 181 -17.17 -8.23 -5.77
N MET A 182 -16.10 -7.68 -6.37
CA MET A 182 -15.09 -6.93 -5.62
C MET A 182 -15.66 -5.65 -4.99
N VAL A 183 -16.51 -4.93 -5.73
CA VAL A 183 -17.18 -3.72 -5.21
C VAL A 183 -18.15 -4.04 -4.09
N LEU A 184 -18.96 -5.10 -4.21
CA LEU A 184 -19.85 -5.53 -3.14
C LEU A 184 -19.07 -5.98 -1.89
N HIS A 185 -17.94 -6.67 -2.08
CA HIS A 185 -17.04 -7.02 -0.98
C HIS A 185 -16.43 -5.79 -0.31
N ALA A 186 -16.00 -4.78 -1.07
CA ALA A 186 -15.52 -3.52 -0.53
C ALA A 186 -16.61 -2.76 0.25
N LEU A 187 -17.83 -2.70 -0.28
CA LEU A 187 -18.97 -2.03 0.36
C LEU A 187 -19.37 -2.67 1.69
N ALA A 188 -19.22 -4.00 1.80
CA ALA A 188 -19.45 -4.71 3.06
C ALA A 188 -18.54 -4.23 4.20
N ASN A 189 -17.35 -3.70 3.87
CA ASN A 189 -16.37 -3.21 4.84
C ASN A 189 -16.28 -1.67 4.89
N SER A 190 -16.71 -0.96 3.85
CA SER A 190 -16.79 0.49 3.85
C SER A 190 -17.77 1.03 2.80
N PRO A 191 -18.89 1.67 3.20
CA PRO A 191 -19.81 2.33 2.26
C PRO A 191 -19.14 3.38 1.36
N THR A 192 -18.01 3.97 1.82
CA THR A 192 -17.24 4.95 1.05
C THR A 192 -16.66 4.38 -0.25
N ALA A 193 -16.53 3.05 -0.36
CA ALA A 193 -16.09 2.35 -1.56
C ALA A 193 -16.98 2.65 -2.79
N TYR A 194 -18.25 2.99 -2.57
CA TYR A 194 -19.19 3.33 -3.64
C TYR A 194 -18.66 4.43 -4.56
N ARG A 195 -18.01 5.46 -4.00
CA ARG A 195 -17.47 6.60 -4.76
C ARG A 195 -16.34 6.24 -5.72
N HIS A 196 -15.80 5.02 -5.59
CA HIS A 196 -14.64 4.56 -6.34
C HIS A 196 -14.97 3.44 -7.34
N CYS A 197 -16.19 2.89 -7.33
CA CYS A 197 -16.61 1.96 -8.37
C CYS A 197 -16.85 2.68 -9.71
N SER A 198 -16.88 1.92 -10.79
CA SER A 198 -17.13 2.45 -12.14
C SER A 198 -18.50 3.13 -12.24
N GLU A 199 -18.65 4.08 -13.17
CA GLU A 199 -19.95 4.73 -13.44
C GLU A 199 -21.05 3.72 -13.78
N ARG A 200 -20.69 2.62 -14.46
CA ARG A 200 -21.61 1.51 -14.75
C ARG A 200 -22.17 0.88 -13.47
N LEU A 201 -21.31 0.63 -12.48
CA LEU A 201 -21.72 0.05 -11.20
C LEU A 201 -22.38 1.05 -10.25
N GLN A 202 -22.14 2.36 -10.42
CA GLN A 202 -22.89 3.39 -9.69
C GLN A 202 -24.38 3.43 -10.08
N GLY A 203 -24.77 2.85 -11.22
CA GLY A 203 -26.18 2.63 -11.58
C GLY A 203 -26.72 1.24 -11.23
N ASP A 204 -25.87 0.32 -10.75
CA ASP A 204 -26.30 -1.04 -10.41
C ASP A 204 -27.11 -1.02 -9.11
N LYS A 205 -28.34 -1.51 -9.17
CA LYS A 205 -29.29 -1.40 -8.05
C LYS A 205 -28.85 -2.18 -6.82
N GLU A 206 -28.13 -3.28 -6.97
CA GLU A 206 -27.61 -4.07 -5.85
C GLU A 206 -26.41 -3.37 -5.20
N VAL A 207 -25.53 -2.78 -6.00
CA VAL A 207 -24.42 -1.93 -5.51
C VAL A 207 -24.97 -0.71 -4.77
N CYS A 208 -25.94 -0.01 -5.34
CA CYS A 208 -26.61 1.13 -4.72
C CYS A 208 -27.30 0.75 -3.41
N LEU A 209 -28.07 -0.34 -3.40
CA LEU A 209 -28.71 -0.88 -2.20
C LEU A 209 -27.70 -1.13 -1.09
N ARG A 210 -26.58 -1.79 -1.42
CA ARG A 210 -25.53 -2.12 -0.45
C ARG A 210 -24.84 -0.86 0.09
N ALA A 211 -24.67 0.17 -0.72
CA ALA A 211 -24.07 1.43 -0.30
C ALA A 211 -24.91 2.21 0.72
N ILE A 212 -26.24 2.12 0.64
CA ILE A 212 -27.16 2.89 1.50
C ILE A 212 -27.69 2.12 2.70
N GLU A 213 -27.45 0.81 2.78
CA GLU A 213 -27.95 -0.07 3.85
C GLU A 213 -27.56 0.42 5.26
N HIS A 214 -26.38 1.03 5.40
CA HIS A 214 -25.91 1.62 6.66
C HIS A 214 -25.74 3.15 6.59
N GLU A 215 -25.74 3.72 5.40
CA GLU A 215 -25.48 5.15 5.19
C GLU A 215 -26.47 5.74 4.16
N PRO A 216 -27.74 5.99 4.56
CA PRO A 216 -28.81 6.42 3.64
C PRO A 216 -28.50 7.70 2.88
N HIS A 217 -27.63 8.55 3.43
CA HIS A 217 -27.20 9.79 2.81
C HIS A 217 -26.39 9.61 1.52
N TYR A 218 -25.93 8.40 1.17
CA TYR A 218 -25.25 8.11 -0.10
C TYR A 218 -26.15 8.20 -1.33
N THR A 219 -27.46 8.15 -1.14
CA THR A 219 -28.46 8.33 -2.22
C THR A 219 -28.22 9.59 -3.06
N ARG A 220 -27.72 10.68 -2.47
CA ARG A 220 -27.34 11.91 -3.19
C ARG A 220 -26.19 11.74 -4.21
N HIS A 221 -25.43 10.65 -4.10
CA HIS A 221 -24.32 10.30 -4.97
C HIS A 221 -24.72 9.30 -6.07
N PHE A 222 -25.99 8.89 -6.13
CA PHE A 222 -26.48 8.04 -7.21
C PHE A 222 -26.55 8.83 -8.52
N PRO A 223 -26.49 8.19 -9.69
CA PRO A 223 -26.77 8.84 -10.97
C PRO A 223 -28.15 9.50 -10.95
N THR A 224 -28.30 10.68 -11.56
CA THR A 224 -29.57 11.43 -11.58
C THR A 224 -30.75 10.59 -12.06
N ALA A 225 -30.54 9.76 -13.08
CA ALA A 225 -31.58 8.87 -13.60
C ALA A 225 -32.13 7.91 -12.52
N LEU A 226 -31.26 7.35 -11.68
CA LEU A 226 -31.68 6.47 -10.59
C LEU A 226 -32.36 7.25 -9.46
N GLN A 227 -31.92 8.48 -9.20
CA GLN A 227 -32.61 9.37 -8.24
C GLN A 227 -34.03 9.69 -8.72
N ASP A 228 -34.21 9.96 -10.01
CA ASP A 228 -35.51 10.23 -10.62
C ASP A 228 -36.43 8.99 -10.59
N GLU A 229 -35.86 7.79 -10.82
CA GLU A 229 -36.58 6.51 -10.71
C GLU A 229 -37.08 6.24 -9.28
N ILE A 230 -36.27 6.53 -8.27
CA ILE A 230 -36.65 6.40 -6.84
C ILE A 230 -37.70 7.45 -6.48
N GLY A 231 -37.53 8.69 -6.96
CA GLY A 231 -38.46 9.78 -6.73
C GLY A 231 -38.66 10.09 -5.24
N LYS A 232 -39.90 9.95 -4.76
CA LYS A 232 -40.28 10.21 -3.35
C LYS A 232 -40.38 8.93 -2.51
N GLU A 233 -40.12 7.77 -3.10
CA GLU A 233 -40.16 6.50 -2.38
C GLU A 233 -38.98 6.40 -1.41
N ASP A 234 -39.12 5.54 -0.39
CA ASP A 234 -37.98 5.17 0.45
C ASP A 234 -36.92 4.44 -0.42
N PRO A 235 -35.69 4.98 -0.53
CA PRO A 235 -34.68 4.42 -1.45
C PRO A 235 -34.34 2.96 -1.16
N VAL A 236 -34.30 2.57 0.11
CA VAL A 236 -34.01 1.19 0.51
C VAL A 236 -35.15 0.27 0.08
N ALA A 237 -36.40 0.63 0.33
CA ALA A 237 -37.57 -0.13 -0.09
C ALA A 237 -37.65 -0.30 -1.61
N TYR A 238 -37.45 0.79 -2.37
CA TYR A 238 -37.45 0.77 -3.83
C TYR A 238 -36.37 -0.19 -4.37
N LEU A 239 -35.12 0.01 -3.94
CA LEU A 239 -33.99 -0.79 -4.41
C LEU A 239 -34.10 -2.25 -4.00
N THR A 240 -34.58 -2.54 -2.78
CA THR A 240 -34.82 -3.92 -2.32
C THR A 240 -35.83 -4.63 -3.22
N LYS A 241 -36.94 -3.96 -3.55
CA LYS A 241 -37.95 -4.52 -4.47
C LYS A 241 -37.37 -4.76 -5.85
N ALA A 242 -36.61 -3.80 -6.39
CA ALA A 242 -36.02 -3.90 -7.72
C ALA A 242 -35.00 -5.04 -7.82
N VAL A 243 -34.07 -5.15 -6.86
CA VAL A 243 -33.05 -6.22 -6.81
C VAL A 243 -33.70 -7.60 -6.67
N ASN A 244 -34.74 -7.72 -5.85
CA ASN A 244 -35.46 -8.99 -5.71
C ASN A 244 -36.19 -9.40 -6.98
N ALA A 245 -36.77 -8.43 -7.71
CA ALA A 245 -37.41 -8.69 -9.00
C ALA A 245 -36.38 -9.17 -10.04
N GLU A 246 -35.23 -8.51 -10.14
CA GLU A 246 -34.13 -8.90 -11.06
C GLU A 246 -33.63 -10.32 -10.75
N LYS A 247 -33.33 -10.61 -9.49
CA LYS A 247 -32.90 -11.96 -9.05
C LYS A 247 -33.94 -13.04 -9.33
N LEU A 248 -35.24 -12.72 -9.24
CA LEU A 248 -36.32 -13.66 -9.57
C LEU A 248 -36.36 -13.93 -11.07
N MET A 249 -36.24 -12.90 -11.90
CA MET A 249 -36.21 -13.02 -13.36
C MET A 249 -35.00 -13.84 -13.83
N ASP A 250 -33.83 -13.62 -13.25
CA ASP A 250 -32.63 -14.41 -13.56
C ASP A 250 -32.82 -15.89 -13.23
N LYS A 251 -33.40 -16.20 -12.06
CA LYS A 251 -33.73 -17.59 -11.68
C LYS A 251 -34.75 -18.22 -12.61
N LEU A 252 -35.75 -17.48 -13.07
CA LEU A 252 -36.75 -17.96 -14.03
C LEU A 252 -36.10 -18.25 -15.39
N ASN A 253 -35.28 -17.34 -15.89
CA ASN A 253 -34.52 -17.51 -17.14
C ASN A 253 -33.57 -18.72 -17.04
N MET A 254 -32.87 -18.84 -15.90
CA MET A 254 -32.15 -20.03 -15.39
C MET A 254 -32.85 -21.35 -15.74
N LYS A 255 -34.09 -21.45 -15.27
CA LYS A 255 -34.92 -22.66 -15.36
C LYS A 255 -35.57 -22.87 -16.73
N LEU A 256 -35.75 -21.80 -17.50
CA LEU A 256 -36.40 -21.84 -18.81
C LEU A 256 -35.42 -22.11 -19.96
N ALA A 257 -34.16 -21.70 -19.83
CA ALA A 257 -33.09 -21.95 -20.81
C ALA A 257 -32.96 -23.42 -21.25
N PRO A 258 -32.89 -24.43 -20.34
CA PRO A 258 -32.77 -25.82 -20.76
C PRO A 258 -34.02 -26.38 -21.46
N LYS A 259 -35.21 -25.78 -21.28
CA LYS A 259 -36.47 -26.23 -21.92
C LYS A 259 -36.63 -25.74 -23.35
N ALA A 260 -35.96 -24.65 -23.74
CA ALA A 260 -36.03 -24.13 -25.10
C ALA A 260 -35.21 -25.00 -26.09
N GLU A 261 -34.03 -25.47 -25.66
CA GLU A 261 -33.15 -26.33 -26.47
C GLU A 261 -33.71 -27.73 -26.68
N THR A 262 -34.30 -28.36 -25.65
CA THR A 262 -34.94 -29.69 -25.80
C THR A 262 -36.15 -29.64 -26.72
N ARG A 263 -36.92 -28.53 -26.69
CA ARG A 263 -38.10 -28.37 -27.55
C ARG A 263 -37.70 -28.20 -29.02
N GLN A 264 -36.63 -27.46 -29.30
CA GLN A 264 -36.08 -27.31 -30.65
C GLN A 264 -35.45 -28.62 -31.19
N GLN A 265 -34.76 -29.41 -30.36
CA GLN A 265 -34.27 -30.74 -30.76
C GLN A 265 -35.41 -31.73 -31.01
N SER A 266 -36.48 -31.73 -30.19
CA SER A 266 -37.63 -32.60 -30.39
C SER A 266 -38.47 -32.27 -31.64
N MET A 267 -38.45 -31.02 -32.10
CA MET A 267 -39.12 -30.60 -33.34
C MET A 267 -38.28 -30.93 -34.59
N LYS A 268 -36.95 -30.90 -34.52
CA LYS A 268 -36.07 -31.27 -35.64
C LYS A 268 -36.01 -32.77 -35.94
N MET A 269 -36.35 -33.64 -34.99
CA MET A 269 -36.45 -35.10 -35.22
C MET A 269 -37.82 -35.55 -35.79
N LYS A 270 -38.75 -34.64 -36.05
CA LYS A 270 -40.10 -34.94 -36.57
C LYS A 270 -40.31 -34.54 -38.04
N ILE A 271 -39.23 -34.28 -38.78
CA ILE A 271 -39.24 -34.02 -40.23
C ILE A 271 -38.43 -35.13 -40.89
#